data_AF-A0A2N2DZE6-F1
#
_entry.id   AF-A0A2N2DZE6-F1
#
_cell.length_a   1.000
_cell.length_b   1.000
_cell.length_c   1.000
_cell.angle_alpha   90.00
_cell.angle_beta   90.00
_cell.angle_gamma   90.00
#
_symmetry.space_group_name_H-M   'P 1'
#
loop_
_entity.id
_entity.type
_entity.pdbx_description
1 polymer ?
#
loop_
_entity_poly.entity_id
_entity_poly.type
_entity_poly.pdbx_seq_one_letter_code
_entity_poly.pdbx_strand_id
1 'polypeptide(L)' 'WENIKLITPEKDAIINAVAVNPKNSQELFYVTNTTFFRSLDGGVTWTSKKLPTTRAGSDLLVDFNNPNIMYMGTLKIDK' A
#
# COMPACT_ATOMS: atom_id res chain seq x y z
N TRP A 1 -13.14 14.09 -9.90
CA TRP A 1 -12.74 13.20 -8.79
C TRP A 1 -13.62 11.98 -8.83
N GLU A 2 -13.03 10.79 -8.78
CA GLU A 2 -13.74 9.51 -8.70
C GLU A 2 -13.27 8.78 -7.44
N ASN A 3 -14.19 8.08 -6.77
CA ASN A 3 -13.87 7.34 -5.56
C ASN A 3 -13.29 5.96 -5.93
N ILE A 4 -12.12 5.63 -5.40
CA ILE A 4 -11.60 4.26 -5.41
C ILE A 4 -12.06 3.60 -4.11
N LYS A 5 -12.85 2.53 -4.24
CA LYS A 5 -13.34 1.79 -3.08
C LYS A 5 -12.21 0.94 -2.50
N LEU A 6 -11.88 1.18 -1.23
CA LEU A 6 -10.82 0.49 -0.51
C LEU A 6 -11.39 -0.62 0.39
N ILE A 7 -10.55 -1.57 0.76
CA ILE A 7 -10.91 -2.74 1.58
C ILE A 7 -10.18 -2.74 2.93
N THR A 8 -9.99 -1.56 3.50
CA THR A 8 -9.31 -1.46 4.79
C THR A 8 -10.05 -2.28 5.86
N PRO A 9 -9.33 -3.05 6.69
CA PRO A 9 -9.93 -3.95 7.66
C PRO A 9 -10.64 -3.23 8.81
N GLU A 10 -10.31 -1.95 9.04
CA GLU A 10 -10.88 -1.11 10.08
C GLU A 10 -11.52 0.12 9.46
N LYS A 11 -12.67 0.52 10.03
CA LYS A 11 -13.44 1.69 9.59
C LYS A 11 -12.63 3.00 9.69
N ASP A 12 -11.64 3.03 10.58
CA ASP A 12 -10.79 4.18 10.88
C ASP A 12 -9.32 3.96 10.45
N ALA A 13 -9.06 2.97 9.58
CA ALA A 13 -7.71 2.70 9.13
C ALA A 13 -7.12 3.91 8.38
N ILE A 14 -5.97 4.38 8.86
CA ILE A 14 -5.23 5.45 8.19
C ILE A 14 -4.39 4.83 7.06
N ILE A 15 -4.50 5.42 5.88
CA ILE A 15 -3.63 5.12 4.75
C ILE A 15 -2.42 6.02 4.87
N ASN A 16 -1.26 5.42 5.09
CA ASN A 16 -0.04 6.16 5.34
C ASN A 16 0.66 6.52 4.02
N ALA A 17 0.63 5.63 3.04
CA ALA A 17 1.19 5.88 1.71
C ALA A 17 0.44 5.11 0.62
N VAL A 18 0.51 5.66 -0.59
CA VAL A 18 0.05 5.07 -1.84
C VAL A 18 1.19 5.12 -2.86
N ALA A 19 1.31 4.10 -3.69
CA ALA A 19 2.26 4.06 -4.80
C ALA A 19 1.61 3.44 -6.05
N VAL A 20 2.09 3.84 -7.21
CA VAL A 20 1.67 3.33 -8.52
C VAL A 20 2.89 2.70 -9.19
N ASN A 21 2.74 1.53 -9.82
CA ASN A 21 3.82 0.97 -10.61
C ASN A 21 4.12 1.90 -11.81
N PRO A 22 5.36 2.40 -11.97
CA PRO A 22 5.70 3.36 -13.02
C PRO A 22 5.69 2.78 -14.44
N LYS A 23 5.63 1.44 -14.58
CA LYS A 23 5.50 0.74 -15.87
C LYS A 23 4.11 0.16 -16.11
N ASN A 24 3.23 0.21 -15.11
CA ASN A 24 1.85 -0.29 -15.22
C ASN A 24 0.92 0.49 -14.27
N SER A 25 0.19 1.47 -14.79
CA SER A 25 -0.72 2.29 -13.99
C SER A 25 -1.90 1.53 -13.37
N GLN A 26 -2.20 0.31 -13.84
CA GLN A 26 -3.23 -0.55 -13.25
C GLN A 26 -2.77 -1.22 -11.95
N GLU A 27 -1.45 -1.31 -11.75
CA GLU A 27 -0.90 -1.88 -10.54
C GLU A 27 -0.68 -0.80 -9.48
N LEU A 28 -1.50 -0.86 -8.44
CA LEU A 28 -1.55 0.11 -7.36
C LEU A 28 -1.26 -0.55 -6.02
N PHE A 29 -0.71 0.24 -5.11
CA PHE A 29 -0.37 -0.20 -3.78
C PHE A 29 -0.71 0.85 -2.75
N TYR A 30 -1.16 0.42 -1.57
CA TYR A 30 -1.20 1.29 -0.41
C TYR A 30 -0.88 0.50 0.86
N VAL A 31 -0.55 1.24 1.91
CA VAL A 31 -0.18 0.66 3.20
C VAL A 31 -0.85 1.41 4.34
N THR A 32 -1.26 0.64 5.35
CA THR A 32 -1.73 1.15 6.64
C THR A 32 -0.69 0.84 7.72
N ASN A 33 -1.02 1.05 9.00
CA ASN A 33 -0.13 0.66 10.09
C ASN A 33 0.22 -0.83 10.08
N THR A 34 -0.68 -1.71 9.66
CA THR A 34 -0.53 -3.16 9.88
C THR A 34 -0.63 -4.00 8.63
N THR A 35 -1.12 -3.43 7.52
CA THR A 35 -1.49 -4.19 6.33
C THR A 35 -1.06 -3.49 5.05
N PHE A 36 -0.49 -4.25 4.14
CA PHE A 36 -0.18 -3.85 2.77
C PHE A 36 -1.27 -4.33 1.82
N PHE A 37 -1.59 -3.52 0.83
CA PHE A 37 -2.62 -3.82 -0.17
C PHE A 37 -2.07 -3.63 -1.58
N ARG A 38 -2.49 -4.50 -2.48
CA ARG A 38 -2.13 -4.48 -3.90
C ARG A 38 -3.36 -4.69 -4.78
N SER A 39 -3.50 -3.84 -5.78
CA SER A 39 -4.44 -4.01 -6.88
C SER A 39 -3.68 -4.23 -8.18
N LEU A 40 -4.28 -4.98 -9.11
CA LEU A 40 -3.77 -5.21 -10.46
C LEU A 40 -4.72 -4.63 -11.54
N ASP A 41 -5.80 -3.99 -11.12
CA ASP A 41 -6.91 -3.56 -11.99
C ASP A 41 -7.32 -2.10 -11.74
N GLY A 42 -6.38 -1.25 -11.31
CA GLY A 42 -6.61 0.18 -11.11
C GLY A 42 -7.43 0.49 -9.85
N GLY A 43 -7.47 -0.44 -8.88
CA GLY A 43 -8.14 -0.25 -7.60
C GLY A 43 -9.59 -0.75 -7.56
N VAL A 44 -10.02 -1.53 -8.56
CA VAL A 44 -11.34 -2.18 -8.57
C VAL A 44 -11.37 -3.33 -7.58
N THR A 45 -10.32 -4.16 -7.57
CA THR A 45 -10.12 -5.24 -6.61
C THR A 45 -8.75 -5.12 -5.93
N TRP A 46 -8.68 -5.65 -4.71
CA TRP A 46 -7.52 -5.54 -3.85
C TRP A 46 -7.23 -6.88 -3.18
N THR A 47 -5.95 -7.20 -3.08
CA THR A 47 -5.41 -8.27 -2.24
C THR A 47 -4.66 -7.64 -1.09
N SER A 48 -4.63 -8.29 0.08
CA SER A 48 -4.00 -7.75 1.27
C SER A 48 -3.06 -8.75 1.92
N LYS A 49 -2.05 -8.23 2.61
CA LYS A 49 -1.10 -9.02 3.39
C LYS A 49 -0.72 -8.25 4.65
N LYS A 50 -0.80 -8.92 5.80
CA LYS A 50 -0.30 -8.37 7.06
C LYS A 50 1.20 -8.11 6.95
N LEU A 51 1.63 -6.96 7.46
CA LEU A 51 3.05 -6.63 7.51
C LEU A 51 3.79 -7.63 8.42
N PRO A 52 4.99 -8.09 8.03
CA PRO A 52 5.78 -9.03 8.83
C PRO A 52 6.54 -8.32 9.96
N THR A 53 5.95 -7.29 10.56
CA THR A 53 6.55 -6.44 11.58
C THR A 53 5.47 -5.85 12.48
N THR A 54 5.86 -5.39 13.67
CA THR A 54 5.01 -4.64 14.60
C THR A 54 5.09 -3.12 14.39
N ARG A 55 5.96 -2.67 13.48
CA ARG A 55 6.12 -1.26 13.11
C ARG A 55 5.06 -0.85 12.09
N ALA A 56 4.67 0.42 12.09
CA ALA A 56 3.75 0.97 11.09
C ALA A 56 4.43 1.08 9.72
N GLY A 57 3.76 0.67 8.64
CA GLY A 57 4.19 1.02 7.29
C GLY A 57 4.00 2.53 7.07
N SER A 58 5.02 3.23 6.58
CA SER A 58 4.99 4.69 6.45
C SER A 58 5.06 5.17 5.01
N ASP A 59 5.90 4.52 4.20
CA ASP A 59 6.22 4.96 2.85
C ASP A 59 6.27 3.76 1.90
N LEU A 60 5.97 4.00 0.64
CA LEU A 60 6.09 3.02 -0.44
C LEU A 60 6.84 3.63 -1.61
N LEU A 61 7.86 2.94 -2.10
CA LEU A 61 8.58 3.30 -3.32
C LEU A 61 8.71 2.07 -4.21
N VAL A 62 8.23 2.18 -5.45
CA VAL A 62 8.43 1.16 -6.49
C VAL A 62 9.68 1.52 -7.27
N ASP A 63 10.59 0.57 -7.45
CA ASP A 63 11.78 0.80 -8.27
C ASP A 63 11.36 1.07 -9.73
N PHE A 64 11.82 2.21 -10.26
CA PHE A 64 11.44 2.66 -11.60
C PHE A 64 11.99 1.78 -12.72
N ASN A 65 13.19 1.22 -12.53
CA ASN A 65 13.88 0.39 -13.52
C ASN A 65 13.40 -1.07 -13.43
N ASN A 66 13.10 -1.54 -12.22
CA ASN A 66 12.60 -2.89 -11.99
C ASN A 66 11.39 -2.89 -11.03
N PRO A 67 10.15 -2.72 -11.56
CA PRO A 67 8.95 -2.64 -10.73
C PRO A 67 8.60 -3.89 -9.92
N ASN A 68 9.33 -5.00 -10.10
CA ASN A 68 9.20 -6.16 -9.22
C ASN A 68 9.84 -5.93 -7.84
N ILE A 69 10.59 -4.84 -7.67
CA ILE A 69 11.21 -4.43 -6.41
C ILE A 69 10.44 -3.23 -5.85
N MET A 70 10.04 -3.34 -4.59
CA MET A 70 9.43 -2.26 -3.82
C MET A 70 10.11 -2.14 -2.46
N TYR A 71 10.29 -0.90 -2.01
CA TYR A 71 10.79 -0.56 -0.70
C TYR A 71 9.65 -0.02 0.16
N MET A 72 9.63 -0.40 1.43
CA MET A 72 8.65 0.05 2.40
C MET A 72 9.36 0.68 3.61
N GLY A 73 9.09 1.96 3.84
CA GLY A 73 9.48 2.64 5.07
C GLY A 73 8.66 2.12 6.24
N THR A 74 9.27 2.02 7.43
CA THR A 74 8.52 1.69 8.65
C THR A 74 8.87 2.63 9.80
N LEU A 75 7.86 2.96 10.61
CA LEU A 75 7.95 3.82 11.77
C LEU A 75 7.60 3.04 13.04
N LYS A 76 8.29 3.36 14.13
CA LYS A 76 7.93 2.81 15.44
C LYS A 76 6.62 3.48 15.86
N ILE A 77 5.67 2.67 16.33
CA ILE A 77 4.45 3.18 16.96
C ILE A 77 4.83 3.44 18.42
N ASP A 78 4.90 4.71 18.81
CA ASP A 78 5.02 5.06 20.22
C ASP A 78 3.66 4.89 20.91
N LYS A 79 3.70 4.42 22.16
CA LYS A 79 2.52 4.19 23.00
C LYS A 79 2.10 5.48 23.70
#